data_AF-A0A0C9VV12-F1
#
_entry.id   AF-A0A0C9VV12-F1
#
_cell.length_a   1.000
_cell.length_b   1.000
_cell.length_c   1.000
_cell.angle_alpha   90.00
_cell.angle_beta   90.00
_cell.angle_gamma   90.00
#
_symmetry.space_group_name_H-M   'P 1'
#
loop_
_entity.id
_entity.type
_entity.pdbx_description
1 polymer ?
#
loop_
_entity_poly.entity_id
_entity_poly.type
_entity_poly.pdbx_seq_one_letter_code
_entity_poly.pdbx_strand_id
1 'polypeptide(L)'
;MYVRNTLTNYTHFRDPFCHPPCTKATTLASITAVETDPNDLQAYFKACAKDRLNGVQKPFWDDWECSDPANFLTPEPLHHWHCEFYEHDIQWCMNAIGDAEIDFHFCIIVQPLTGQRHFAKGITTLKQVTGRVQRDLQCYIVGVIAGAAPAGVVRAVCALMDFRYLAQALIINDDGCKAIQHTLSEFHHYKQSIIAAGACCGESSNVLEHWQIPNQAHAEHCAQHSRQQPHHAMDCRYYGTSPY
;
A
#
# COMPACT_ATOMS: atom_id res chain seq x y z
N MET A 1 -6.94 2.78 -16.47
CA MET A 1 -5.82 1.80 -16.59
C MET A 1 -6.14 0.52 -15.85
N TYR A 2 -6.73 0.59 -14.66
CA TYR A 2 -7.41 -0.54 -14.02
C TYR A 2 -8.86 -0.62 -14.51
N VAL A 3 -9.33 -1.80 -14.91
CA VAL A 3 -10.70 -2.04 -15.39
C VAL A 3 -11.62 -2.46 -14.25
N ARG A 4 -11.04 -3.01 -13.19
CA ARG A 4 -11.70 -3.35 -11.94
C ARG A 4 -11.09 -2.51 -10.82
N ASN A 5 -11.92 -1.90 -9.99
CA ASN A 5 -11.46 -1.27 -8.76
C ASN A 5 -11.17 -2.38 -7.75
N THR A 6 -9.91 -2.47 -7.33
CA THR A 6 -9.48 -3.27 -6.18
C THR A 6 -9.73 -2.54 -4.85
N LEU A 7 -10.43 -1.41 -4.87
CA LEU A 7 -11.01 -0.78 -3.67
C LEU A 7 -12.16 -1.68 -3.18
N THR A 8 -11.78 -2.81 -2.61
CA THR A 8 -12.66 -3.73 -1.92
C THR A 8 -13.16 -3.03 -0.66
N ASN A 9 -14.47 -3.08 -0.42
CA ASN A 9 -15.06 -2.66 0.84
C ASN A 9 -14.41 -3.48 1.98
N TYR A 10 -14.15 -2.86 3.14
CA TYR A 10 -13.41 -3.42 4.28
C TYR A 10 -13.93 -4.79 4.75
N THR A 11 -15.18 -5.12 4.43
CA THR A 11 -15.84 -6.40 4.72
C THR A 11 -15.24 -7.60 3.95
N HIS A 12 -14.58 -7.39 2.82
CA HIS A 12 -14.07 -8.48 1.95
C HIS A 12 -12.59 -8.82 2.18
N PHE A 13 -11.81 -7.96 2.84
CA PHE A 13 -10.44 -8.27 3.25
C PHE A 13 -10.37 -9.21 4.46
N ARG A 14 -11.54 -9.66 4.95
CA ARG A 14 -11.69 -10.62 6.05
C ARG A 14 -11.63 -12.07 5.59
N ASP A 15 -11.66 -12.33 4.29
CA ASP A 15 -11.76 -13.70 3.79
C ASP A 15 -10.36 -14.29 3.56
N PRO A 16 -9.96 -15.40 4.23
CA PRO A 16 -8.80 -16.19 3.82
C PRO A 16 -8.95 -16.77 2.39
N PHE A 17 -10.09 -16.56 1.75
CA PHE A 17 -10.31 -16.80 0.33
C PHE A 17 -9.40 -15.93 -0.52
N CYS A 18 -8.41 -16.57 -1.14
CA CYS A 18 -7.80 -16.05 -2.35
C CYS A 18 -8.91 -15.77 -3.36
N HIS A 19 -9.20 -14.49 -3.62
CA HIS A 19 -10.08 -14.13 -4.71
C HIS A 19 -9.53 -14.74 -6.00
N PRO A 20 -10.39 -15.31 -6.86
CA PRO A 20 -9.93 -15.83 -8.13
C PRO A 20 -9.23 -14.71 -8.90
N PRO A 21 -8.13 -15.02 -9.62
CA PRO A 21 -7.40 -14.04 -10.39
C PRO A 21 -8.35 -13.25 -11.29
N CYS A 22 -8.15 -11.93 -11.38
CA CYS A 22 -8.88 -11.08 -12.31
C CYS A 22 -8.37 -11.33 -13.73
N THR A 23 -8.71 -12.49 -14.28
CA THR A 23 -8.27 -12.89 -15.61
C THR A 23 -8.88 -12.01 -16.69
N LYS A 24 -8.23 -11.98 -17.87
CA LYS A 24 -8.78 -11.35 -19.07
C LYS A 24 -10.22 -11.83 -19.34
N ALA A 25 -10.43 -13.14 -19.33
CA ALA A 25 -11.72 -13.75 -19.61
C ALA A 25 -12.82 -13.32 -18.62
N THR A 26 -12.54 -13.39 -17.32
CA THR A 26 -13.53 -13.03 -16.28
C THR A 26 -13.85 -11.53 -16.29
N THR A 27 -12.86 -10.69 -16.58
CA THR A 27 -13.03 -9.23 -16.64
C THR A 27 -13.86 -8.84 -17.86
N LEU A 28 -13.56 -9.38 -19.04
CA LEU A 28 -14.35 -9.11 -20.25
C LEU A 28 -15.78 -9.63 -20.12
N ALA A 29 -15.98 -10.83 -19.56
CA ALA A 29 -17.31 -11.36 -19.30
C ALA A 29 -18.13 -10.45 -18.37
N SER A 30 -17.50 -9.88 -17.34
CA SER A 30 -18.16 -8.93 -16.43
C SER A 30 -18.54 -7.64 -17.15
N ILE A 31 -17.71 -7.13 -18.07
CA ILE A 31 -18.01 -5.93 -18.85
C ILE A 31 -19.17 -6.19 -19.82
N THR A 32 -19.16 -7.32 -20.52
CA THR A 32 -20.23 -7.69 -21.46
C THR A 32 -21.58 -7.90 -20.76
N ALA A 33 -21.58 -8.30 -19.49
CA ALA A 33 -22.79 -8.47 -18.69
C ALA A 33 -23.45 -7.15 -18.26
N VAL A 34 -22.78 -6.00 -18.43
CA VAL A 34 -23.37 -4.69 -18.12
C VAL A 34 -24.36 -4.30 -19.23
N GLU A 35 -25.66 -4.43 -18.94
CA GLU A 35 -26.74 -4.16 -19.90
C GLU A 35 -27.00 -2.66 -20.18
N THR A 36 -26.27 -1.76 -19.52
CA THR A 36 -26.47 -0.31 -19.65
C THR A 36 -25.72 0.25 -20.86
N ASP A 37 -26.31 1.23 -21.55
CA ASP A 37 -25.64 1.92 -22.68
C ASP A 37 -24.34 2.60 -22.20
N PRO A 38 -23.18 2.25 -22.76
CA PRO A 38 -21.91 2.90 -22.44
C PRO A 38 -21.88 4.41 -22.75
N ASN A 39 -22.78 4.90 -23.62
CA ASN A 39 -22.87 6.34 -23.92
C ASN A 39 -23.56 7.13 -22.80
N ASP A 40 -24.35 6.49 -21.93
CA ASP A 40 -24.80 7.07 -20.67
C ASP A 40 -23.75 6.83 -19.59
N LEU A 41 -22.74 7.68 -19.56
CA LEU A 41 -21.60 7.55 -18.65
C LEU A 41 -22.01 7.42 -17.18
N GLN A 42 -23.06 8.14 -16.75
CA GLN A 42 -23.48 8.14 -15.36
C GLN A 42 -24.19 6.83 -14.99
N ALA A 43 -25.12 6.38 -15.84
CA ALA A 43 -25.80 5.11 -15.63
C ALA A 43 -24.83 3.92 -15.77
N TYR A 44 -23.94 3.96 -16.78
CA TYR A 44 -22.96 2.93 -17.03
C TYR A 44 -21.95 2.79 -15.89
N PHE A 45 -21.42 3.90 -15.38
CA PHE A 45 -20.52 3.88 -14.22
C PHE A 45 -21.21 3.30 -12.98
N LYS A 46 -22.47 3.67 -12.73
CA LYS A 46 -23.26 3.15 -11.61
C LYS A 46 -23.57 1.65 -11.75
N ALA A 47 -23.81 1.17 -12.96
CA ALA A 47 -24.00 -0.25 -13.24
C ALA A 47 -22.70 -1.03 -13.05
N CYS A 48 -21.60 -0.54 -13.60
CA CYS A 48 -20.26 -1.10 -13.46
C CYS A 48 -19.81 -1.24 -11.99
N ALA A 49 -20.16 -0.28 -11.14
CA ALA A 49 -19.81 -0.30 -9.73
C ALA A 49 -20.34 -1.55 -8.98
N LYS A 50 -21.46 -2.14 -9.43
CA LYS A 50 -22.03 -3.37 -8.83
C LYS A 50 -21.08 -4.56 -8.98
N ASP A 51 -20.37 -4.62 -10.11
CA ASP A 51 -19.40 -5.67 -10.45
C ASP A 51 -17.95 -5.25 -10.19
N ARG A 52 -17.78 -4.13 -9.47
CA ARG A 52 -16.49 -3.49 -9.13
C ARG A 52 -15.68 -3.06 -10.36
N LEU A 53 -16.35 -2.73 -11.47
CA LEU A 53 -15.72 -2.24 -12.68
C LEU A 53 -15.58 -0.71 -12.66
N ASN A 54 -14.57 -0.19 -13.36
CA ASN A 54 -14.22 1.24 -13.41
C ASN A 54 -14.97 2.03 -14.49
N GLY A 55 -16.01 1.45 -15.09
CA GLY A 55 -16.74 2.09 -16.19
C GLY A 55 -15.97 2.06 -17.53
N VAL A 56 -14.98 1.18 -17.67
CA VAL A 56 -14.25 1.01 -18.93
C VAL A 56 -14.97 -0.05 -19.79
N GLN A 57 -15.54 0.36 -20.91
CA GLN A 57 -16.22 -0.55 -21.85
C GLN A 57 -15.24 -1.38 -22.69
N LYS A 58 -14.17 -0.77 -23.19
CA LYS A 58 -13.15 -1.46 -23.98
C LYS A 58 -11.77 -1.26 -23.36
N PRO A 59 -11.25 -2.24 -22.62
CA PRO A 59 -9.89 -2.20 -22.10
C PRO A 59 -8.85 -2.09 -23.22
N PHE A 60 -7.73 -1.41 -22.96
CA PHE A 60 -6.65 -1.25 -23.96
C PHE A 60 -5.92 -2.57 -24.31
N TRP A 61 -6.08 -3.61 -23.48
CA TRP A 61 -5.47 -4.94 -23.62
C TRP A 61 -6.46 -6.00 -24.15
N ASP A 62 -7.67 -5.57 -24.51
CA ASP A 62 -8.74 -6.44 -25.01
C ASP A 62 -8.31 -7.23 -26.25
N ASP A 63 -7.53 -6.62 -27.14
CA ASP A 63 -7.03 -7.21 -28.38
C ASP A 63 -5.68 -7.94 -28.23
N TRP A 64 -5.06 -7.93 -27.05
CA TRP A 64 -3.74 -8.53 -26.86
C TRP A 64 -3.82 -10.05 -26.72
N GLU A 65 -3.15 -10.78 -27.60
CA GLU A 65 -3.06 -12.24 -27.52
C GLU A 65 -2.26 -12.68 -26.28
N CYS A 66 -2.73 -13.74 -25.62
CA CYS A 66 -2.08 -14.35 -24.44
C CYS A 66 -1.76 -13.38 -23.28
N SER A 67 -2.42 -12.21 -23.24
CA SER A 67 -2.17 -11.19 -22.21
C SER A 67 -3.26 -11.22 -21.16
N ASP A 68 -2.89 -11.61 -19.93
CA ASP A 68 -3.77 -11.54 -18.78
C ASP A 68 -3.42 -10.31 -17.92
N PRO A 69 -4.36 -9.38 -17.68
CA PRO A 69 -4.15 -8.21 -16.83
C PRO A 69 -3.58 -8.55 -15.46
N ALA A 70 -3.96 -9.68 -14.85
CA ALA A 70 -3.42 -10.09 -13.56
C ALA A 70 -1.90 -10.29 -13.61
N ASN A 71 -1.35 -10.65 -14.78
CA ASN A 71 0.06 -10.93 -14.96
C ASN A 71 0.92 -9.67 -15.16
N PHE A 72 0.40 -8.61 -15.79
CA PHE A 72 1.21 -7.43 -16.14
C PHE A 72 0.75 -6.14 -15.47
N LEU A 73 -0.47 -6.08 -14.92
CA LEU A 73 -0.93 -5.00 -14.06
C LEU A 73 -0.62 -5.35 -12.61
N THR A 74 0.67 -5.52 -12.30
CA THR A 74 1.11 -5.65 -10.91
C THR A 74 0.71 -4.40 -10.14
N PRO A 75 0.19 -4.53 -8.90
CA PRO A 75 -0.17 -3.37 -8.10
C PRO A 75 1.00 -2.40 -8.01
N GLU A 76 0.69 -1.13 -8.24
CA GLU A 76 1.72 -0.09 -8.37
C GLU A 76 2.34 0.19 -6.98
N PRO A 77 3.62 -0.16 -6.76
CA PRO A 77 4.27 -0.05 -5.46
C PRO A 77 4.33 1.36 -4.91
N LEU A 78 4.51 2.37 -5.78
CA LEU A 78 4.76 3.74 -5.35
C LEU A 78 3.49 4.35 -4.78
N HIS A 79 2.38 4.31 -5.50
CA HIS A 79 1.15 4.93 -5.06
C HIS A 79 0.53 4.16 -3.91
N HIS A 80 0.45 2.83 -4.00
CA HIS A 80 -0.26 2.05 -3.00
C HIS A 80 0.50 2.03 -1.67
N TRP A 81 1.78 1.63 -1.66
CA TRP A 81 2.51 1.46 -0.41
C TRP A 81 2.88 2.77 0.28
N HIS A 82 3.13 3.85 -0.48
CA HIS A 82 3.43 5.14 0.13
C HIS A 82 2.18 5.83 0.69
N CYS A 83 1.02 5.69 0.04
CA CYS A 83 -0.26 6.10 0.62
C CYS A 83 -0.57 5.30 1.88
N GLU A 84 -0.46 3.98 1.84
CA GLU A 84 -0.66 3.12 3.02
C GLU A 84 0.22 3.49 4.20
N PHE A 85 1.51 3.76 3.95
CA PHE A 85 2.42 4.19 5.01
C PHE A 85 1.90 5.44 5.73
N TYR A 86 1.42 6.42 4.96
CA TYR A 86 0.97 7.68 5.52
C TYR A 86 -0.43 7.58 6.15
N GLU A 87 -1.30 6.75 5.60
CA GLU A 87 -2.65 6.54 6.14
C GLU A 87 -2.65 5.65 7.39
N HIS A 88 -1.64 4.80 7.55
CA HIS A 88 -1.65 3.76 8.57
C HIS A 88 -0.39 3.72 9.43
N ASP A 89 0.77 3.35 8.86
CA ASP A 89 2.00 3.12 9.63
C ASP A 89 2.37 4.34 10.50
N ILE A 90 2.36 5.54 9.90
CA ILE A 90 2.70 6.75 10.64
C ILE A 90 1.63 7.11 11.68
N GLN A 91 0.34 6.84 11.39
CA GLN A 91 -0.74 7.05 12.35
C GLN A 91 -0.62 6.11 13.55
N TRP A 92 -0.22 4.85 13.34
CA TRP A 92 0.08 3.94 14.44
C TRP A 92 1.24 4.46 15.28
N CYS A 93 2.30 4.98 14.64
CA CYS A 93 3.42 5.58 15.36
C CYS A 93 2.95 6.77 16.20
N MET A 94 2.20 7.70 15.61
CA MET A 94 1.63 8.86 16.31
C MET A 94 0.76 8.45 17.50
N ASN A 95 -0.11 7.45 17.32
CA ASN A 95 -0.97 6.96 18.40
C ASN A 95 -0.19 6.22 19.50
N ALA A 96 0.90 5.52 19.15
CA ALA A 96 1.68 4.74 20.10
C ALA A 96 2.56 5.59 21.03
N ILE A 97 3.10 6.72 20.54
CA ILE A 97 4.03 7.58 21.31
C ILE A 97 3.44 8.96 21.64
N GLY A 98 2.42 9.39 20.91
CA GLY A 98 1.78 10.69 21.03
C GLY A 98 2.38 11.75 20.09
N ASP A 99 1.52 12.67 19.66
CA ASP A 99 1.83 13.77 18.73
C ASP A 99 3.01 14.65 19.19
N ALA A 100 3.08 14.95 20.50
CA ALA A 100 4.16 15.78 21.03
C ALA A 100 5.53 15.07 20.98
N GLU A 101 5.56 13.77 21.27
CA GLU A 101 6.80 12.99 21.31
C GLU A 101 7.33 12.73 19.90
N ILE A 102 6.44 12.36 18.96
CA ILE A 102 6.85 12.13 17.57
C ILE A 102 7.37 13.42 16.93
N ASP A 103 6.73 14.57 17.19
CA ASP A 103 7.19 15.86 16.69
C ASP A 103 8.54 16.24 17.28
N PHE A 104 8.74 16.03 18.59
CA PHE A 104 10.01 16.25 19.27
C PHE A 104 11.14 15.41 18.65
N HIS A 105 10.89 14.13 18.40
CA HIS A 105 11.84 13.25 17.74
C HIS A 105 12.12 13.65 16.29
N PHE A 106 11.11 14.03 15.50
CA PHE A 106 11.32 14.57 14.16
C PHE A 106 12.11 15.88 14.15
N CYS A 107 11.98 16.71 15.19
CA CYS A 107 12.75 17.96 15.32
C CYS A 107 14.22 17.71 15.70
N ILE A 108 14.51 16.67 16.48
CA ILE A 108 15.84 16.47 17.07
C ILE A 108 16.66 15.39 16.34
N ILE A 109 16.03 14.26 16.03
CA ILE A 109 16.70 13.08 15.47
C ILE A 109 16.99 13.30 13.99
N VAL A 110 16.13 14.03 13.27
CA VAL A 110 16.34 14.36 11.86
C VAL A 110 17.35 15.50 11.77
N GLN A 111 18.64 15.17 11.84
CA GLN A 111 19.69 16.14 11.56
C GLN A 111 19.53 16.66 10.12
N PRO A 112 19.82 17.94 9.84
CA PRO A 112 19.80 18.49 8.49
C PRO A 112 20.82 17.79 7.59
N LEU A 113 20.41 16.70 6.95
CA LEU A 113 21.18 15.98 5.94
C LEU A 113 20.93 16.64 4.58
N THR A 114 21.98 16.86 3.81
CA THR A 114 21.86 17.41 2.46
C THR A 114 20.98 16.51 1.59
N GLY A 115 19.91 17.07 1.04
CA GLY A 115 18.98 16.34 0.18
C GLY A 115 17.78 15.70 0.89
N GLN A 116 17.71 15.76 2.22
CA GLN A 116 16.56 15.30 3.00
C GLN A 116 15.85 16.47 3.68
N ARG A 117 14.53 16.35 3.85
CA ARG A 117 13.75 17.40 4.52
C ARG A 117 13.95 17.37 6.03
N HIS A 118 14.23 18.53 6.60
CA HIS A 118 14.20 18.76 8.04
C HIS A 118 12.79 19.18 8.51
N PHE A 119 12.33 18.59 9.61
CA PHE A 119 10.98 18.80 10.17
C PHE A 119 11.04 19.63 11.46
N ALA A 120 11.47 20.89 11.37
CA ALA A 120 11.69 21.78 12.52
C ALA A 120 10.45 22.08 13.39
N LYS A 121 9.24 21.74 12.92
CA LYS A 121 7.97 21.91 13.65
C LYS A 121 7.23 20.56 13.78
N GLY A 122 7.95 19.46 13.65
CA GLY A 122 7.37 18.13 13.60
C GLY A 122 6.57 17.87 12.32
N ILE A 123 5.75 16.83 12.37
CA ILE A 123 4.98 16.27 11.26
C ILE A 123 3.48 16.46 11.43
N THR A 124 2.99 16.65 12.66
CA THR A 124 1.55 16.84 12.94
C THR A 124 0.99 18.13 12.32
N THR A 125 1.87 19.11 12.09
CA THR A 125 1.50 20.41 11.51
C THR A 125 1.36 20.38 9.97
N LEU A 126 1.65 19.25 9.33
CA LEU A 126 1.61 19.11 7.87
C LEU A 126 0.17 19.04 7.36
N LYS A 127 -0.28 20.11 6.67
CA LYS A 127 -1.61 20.17 6.05
C LYS A 127 -1.71 19.42 4.73
N GLN A 128 -0.60 19.35 3.99
CA GLN A 128 -0.52 18.67 2.71
C GLN A 128 0.80 17.93 2.64
N VAL A 129 0.71 16.62 2.41
CA VAL A 129 1.86 15.73 2.34
C VAL A 129 2.01 15.27 0.89
N THR A 130 3.10 15.70 0.26
CA THR A 130 3.46 15.28 -1.10
C THR A 130 4.23 13.96 -1.05
N GLY A 131 4.33 13.25 -2.17
CA GLY A 131 5.08 11.98 -2.23
C GLY A 131 6.55 12.10 -1.80
N ARG A 132 7.19 13.26 -2.05
CA ARG A 132 8.55 13.52 -1.53
C ARG A 132 8.56 13.55 0.00
N VAL A 133 7.57 14.19 0.62
CA VAL A 133 7.46 14.23 2.09
C VAL A 133 7.21 12.83 2.65
N GLN A 134 6.33 12.03 2.05
CA GLN A 134 6.11 10.65 2.48
C GLN A 134 7.39 9.82 2.44
N ARG A 135 8.20 9.98 1.39
CA ARG A 135 9.51 9.31 1.28
C ARG A 135 10.46 9.72 2.39
N ASP A 136 10.57 11.02 2.66
CA ASP A 136 11.44 11.52 3.72
C ASP A 136 10.98 10.99 5.09
N LEU A 137 9.66 10.94 5.34
CA LEU A 137 9.09 10.35 6.55
C LEU A 137 9.41 8.86 6.70
N GLN A 138 9.29 8.07 5.63
CA GLN A 138 9.63 6.64 5.63
C GLN A 138 11.10 6.38 5.98
N CYS A 139 12.01 7.24 5.49
CA CYS A 139 13.44 7.12 5.80
C CYS A 139 13.74 7.27 7.30
N TYR A 140 12.94 8.09 8.01
CA TYR A 140 13.22 8.43 9.41
C TYR A 140 12.39 7.65 10.42
N ILE A 141 11.24 7.09 10.01
CA ILE A 141 10.22 6.59 10.95
C ILE A 141 10.77 5.59 11.96
N VAL A 142 11.59 4.62 11.52
CA VAL A 142 12.19 3.60 12.41
C VAL A 142 13.10 4.24 13.46
N GLY A 143 13.96 5.17 13.04
CA GLY A 143 14.85 5.89 13.95
C GLY A 143 14.09 6.81 14.90
N VAL A 144 13.00 7.42 14.42
CA VAL A 144 12.13 8.29 15.21
C VAL A 144 11.40 7.52 16.31
N ILE A 145 10.89 6.33 16.04
CA ILE A 145 10.15 5.56 17.04
C ILE A 145 11.06 4.71 17.95
N ALA A 146 12.32 4.54 17.58
CA ALA A 146 13.28 3.75 18.35
C ALA A 146 13.47 4.34 19.76
N GLY A 147 13.16 3.55 20.79
CA GLY A 147 13.28 3.96 22.19
C GLY A 147 12.10 4.76 22.74
N ALA A 148 11.20 5.28 21.91
CA ALA A 148 9.96 5.93 22.35
C ALA A 148 8.74 5.01 22.26
N ALA A 149 8.63 4.19 21.22
CA ALA A 149 7.52 3.27 21.04
C ALA A 149 7.77 1.92 21.75
N PRO A 150 6.70 1.18 22.10
CA PRO A 150 6.84 -0.20 22.58
C PRO A 150 7.63 -1.05 21.58
N ALA A 151 8.54 -1.90 22.08
CA ALA A 151 9.46 -2.67 21.22
C ALA A 151 8.73 -3.50 20.14
N GLY A 152 7.57 -4.06 20.45
CA GLY A 152 6.76 -4.79 19.47
C GLY A 152 6.22 -3.90 18.34
N VAL A 153 5.83 -2.66 18.65
CA VAL A 153 5.40 -1.67 17.62
C VAL A 153 6.57 -1.33 16.71
N VAL A 154 7.75 -1.06 17.29
CA VAL A 154 8.97 -0.80 16.52
C VAL A 154 9.27 -1.95 15.57
N ARG A 155 9.25 -3.20 16.05
CA ARG A 155 9.51 -4.38 15.20
C ARG A 155 8.48 -4.55 14.09
N ALA A 156 7.20 -4.30 14.35
CA ALA A 156 6.17 -4.36 13.33
C ALA A 156 6.39 -3.32 12.22
N VAL A 157 6.68 -2.07 12.59
CA VAL A 157 6.94 -0.99 11.62
C VAL A 157 8.23 -1.23 10.85
N CYS A 158 9.31 -1.69 11.51
CA CYS A 158 10.55 -2.11 10.85
C CYS A 158 10.29 -3.19 9.79
N ALA A 159 9.57 -4.24 10.15
CA ALA A 159 9.27 -5.34 9.25
C ALA A 159 8.51 -4.88 7.98
N LEU A 160 7.59 -3.91 8.13
CA LEU A 160 6.91 -3.31 6.98
C LEU A 160 7.82 -2.40 6.14
N MET A 161 8.73 -1.65 6.77
CA MET A 161 9.72 -0.87 6.03
C MET A 161 10.67 -1.77 5.24
N ASP A 162 11.16 -2.85 5.86
CA ASP A 162 12.03 -3.84 5.21
C ASP A 162 11.31 -4.54 4.06
N PHE A 163 10.03 -4.91 4.26
CA PHE A 163 9.18 -5.42 3.18
C PHE A 163 9.12 -4.45 1.99
N ARG A 164 8.76 -3.18 2.23
CA ARG A 164 8.66 -2.17 1.16
C ARG A 164 9.99 -1.96 0.46
N TYR A 165 11.10 -1.95 1.20
CA TYR A 165 12.44 -1.82 0.63
C TYR A 165 12.81 -3.01 -0.26
N LEU A 166 12.63 -4.24 0.24
CA LEU A 166 12.96 -5.46 -0.51
C LEU A 166 12.07 -5.64 -1.75
N ALA A 167 10.78 -5.31 -1.65
CA ALA A 167 9.84 -5.47 -2.73
C ALA A 167 10.04 -4.45 -3.87
N GLN A 168 10.86 -3.41 -3.65
CA GLN A 168 11.31 -2.46 -4.68
C GLN A 168 12.58 -2.91 -5.41
N ALA A 169 13.14 -4.10 -5.10
CA ALA A 169 14.32 -4.60 -5.78
C ALA A 169 14.06 -4.79 -7.28
N LEU A 170 15.02 -4.33 -8.11
CA LEU A 170 14.93 -4.46 -9.58
C LEU A 170 14.85 -5.93 -10.00
N ILE A 171 15.49 -6.83 -9.25
CA ILE A 171 15.46 -8.27 -9.52
C ILE A 171 15.22 -8.96 -8.18
N ILE A 172 14.14 -9.74 -8.10
CA ILE A 172 13.81 -10.55 -6.94
C ILE A 172 14.16 -12.01 -7.29
N ASN A 173 15.26 -12.49 -6.73
CA ASN A 173 15.64 -13.90 -6.81
C ASN A 173 15.00 -14.71 -5.67
N ASP A 174 15.22 -16.02 -5.63
CA ASP A 174 14.65 -16.90 -4.61
C ASP A 174 14.98 -16.45 -3.17
N ASP A 175 16.17 -15.94 -2.94
CA ASP A 175 16.57 -15.43 -1.63
C ASP A 175 15.86 -14.11 -1.29
N GLY A 176 15.65 -13.23 -2.28
CA GLY A 176 14.80 -12.05 -2.15
C GLY A 176 13.35 -12.42 -1.84
N CYS A 177 12.78 -13.43 -2.49
CA CYS A 177 11.46 -13.95 -2.18
C CYS A 177 11.37 -14.47 -0.74
N LYS A 178 12.38 -15.21 -0.26
CA LYS A 178 12.44 -15.67 1.14
C LYS A 178 12.55 -14.51 2.12
N ALA A 179 13.37 -13.50 1.82
CA ALA A 179 13.52 -12.31 2.65
C ALA A 179 12.21 -11.53 2.77
N ILE A 180 11.50 -11.32 1.65
CA ILE A 180 10.17 -10.68 1.62
C ILE A 180 9.15 -11.48 2.46
N GLN A 181 9.15 -12.81 2.35
CA GLN A 181 8.26 -13.65 3.15
C GLN A 181 8.60 -13.60 4.65
N HIS A 182 9.90 -13.53 4.97
CA HIS A 182 10.36 -13.39 6.35
C HIS A 182 9.89 -12.08 6.96
N THR A 183 10.06 -10.94 6.26
CA THR A 183 9.63 -9.63 6.78
C THR A 183 8.12 -9.57 6.96
N LEU A 184 7.32 -10.13 6.04
CA LEU A 184 5.87 -10.24 6.24
C LEU A 184 5.49 -11.12 7.44
N SER A 185 6.19 -12.24 7.63
CA SER A 185 5.96 -13.13 8.77
C SER A 185 6.31 -12.45 10.09
N GLU A 186 7.42 -11.70 10.12
CA GLU A 186 7.82 -10.90 11.27
C GLU A 186 6.80 -9.82 11.60
N PHE A 187 6.31 -9.10 10.59
CA PHE A 187 5.24 -8.14 10.76
C PHE A 187 3.98 -8.81 11.36
N HIS A 188 3.55 -9.96 10.83
CA HIS A 188 2.40 -10.68 11.37
C HIS A 188 2.58 -11.17 12.81
N HIS A 189 3.81 -11.48 13.20
CA HIS A 189 4.14 -11.83 14.57
C HIS A 189 3.99 -10.63 15.53
N TYR A 190 4.38 -9.43 15.10
CA TYR A 190 4.38 -8.22 15.94
C TYR A 190 3.16 -7.31 15.80
N LYS A 191 2.31 -7.49 14.79
CA LYS A 191 1.16 -6.59 14.54
C LYS A 191 0.20 -6.48 15.73
N GLN A 192 0.07 -7.53 16.54
CA GLN A 192 -0.77 -7.48 17.74
C GLN A 192 -0.24 -6.48 18.79
N SER A 193 1.05 -6.17 18.80
CA SER A 193 1.64 -5.14 19.67
C SER A 193 1.14 -3.73 19.34
N ILE A 194 0.77 -3.46 18.08
CA ILE A 194 0.17 -2.18 17.67
C ILE A 194 -1.24 -2.06 18.24
N ILE A 195 -2.02 -3.13 18.20
CA ILE A 195 -3.35 -3.17 18.84
C ILE A 195 -3.23 -3.02 20.36
N ALA A 196 -2.32 -3.77 20.98
CA ALA A 196 -2.10 -3.73 22.43
C ALA A 196 -1.63 -2.35 22.92
N ALA A 197 -0.92 -1.59 22.08
CA ALA A 197 -0.54 -0.21 22.35
C ALA A 197 -1.69 0.80 22.16
N GLY A 198 -2.90 0.35 21.77
CA GLY A 198 -4.02 1.22 21.44
C GLY A 198 -3.79 2.04 20.17
N ALA A 199 -2.79 1.67 19.35
CA ALA A 199 -2.34 2.49 18.23
C ALA A 199 -3.15 2.27 16.94
N CYS A 200 -3.83 1.14 16.83
CA CYS A 200 -4.72 0.83 15.70
C CYS A 200 -6.10 1.47 15.95
N CYS A 201 -6.40 2.60 15.30
CA CYS A 201 -7.66 3.31 15.44
C CYS A 201 -8.45 3.32 14.13
N GLY A 202 -9.78 3.17 14.22
CA GLY A 202 -10.69 3.34 13.08
C GLY A 202 -11.07 4.81 12.84
N GLU A 203 -11.93 5.06 11.85
CA GLU A 203 -12.38 6.41 11.46
C GLU A 203 -13.03 7.22 12.61
N SER A 204 -13.55 6.53 13.64
CA SER A 204 -14.16 7.15 14.81
C SER A 204 -13.20 7.30 16.01
N SER A 205 -11.89 7.17 15.80
CA SER A 205 -10.84 7.19 16.84
C SER A 205 -11.00 6.13 17.95
N ASN A 206 -11.84 5.11 17.72
CA ASN A 206 -11.93 3.96 18.61
C ASN A 206 -10.80 2.99 18.30
N VAL A 207 -10.15 2.48 19.35
CA VAL A 207 -9.15 1.42 19.23
C VAL A 207 -9.81 0.19 18.64
N LEU A 208 -9.26 -0.32 17.54
CA LEU A 208 -9.70 -1.55 16.91
C LEU A 208 -9.09 -2.72 17.69
N GLU A 209 -9.93 -3.59 18.23
CA GLU A 209 -9.49 -4.84 18.87
C GLU A 209 -8.99 -5.87 17.85
N HIS A 210 -9.14 -5.59 16.56
CA HIS A 210 -8.84 -6.51 15.46
C HIS A 210 -7.96 -5.86 14.38
N TRP A 211 -7.18 -6.69 13.68
CA TRP A 211 -6.33 -6.28 12.56
C TRP A 211 -7.12 -6.19 11.24
N GLN A 212 -8.00 -5.20 11.09
CA GLN A 212 -8.78 -4.97 9.87
C GLN A 212 -8.43 -3.60 9.29
N ILE A 213 -7.41 -3.58 8.44
CA ILE A 213 -6.88 -2.36 7.83
C ILE A 213 -7.08 -2.51 6.32
N PRO A 214 -8.03 -1.76 5.71
CA PRO A 214 -8.55 -2.04 4.37
C PRO A 214 -7.49 -2.10 3.27
N ASN A 215 -6.35 -1.41 3.41
CA ASN A 215 -5.36 -1.34 2.35
C ASN A 215 -4.29 -2.44 2.45
N GLN A 216 -3.88 -2.84 3.67
CA GLN A 216 -2.67 -3.65 3.88
C GLN A 216 -2.72 -5.08 3.31
N ALA A 217 -3.90 -5.70 3.25
CA ALA A 217 -4.07 -7.03 2.66
C ALA A 217 -3.80 -7.05 1.13
N HIS A 218 -3.84 -5.88 0.47
CA HIS A 218 -3.44 -5.75 -0.92
C HIS A 218 -1.91 -5.89 -1.08
N ALA A 219 -1.12 -5.28 -0.18
CA ALA A 219 0.34 -5.41 -0.17
C ALA A 219 0.78 -6.87 0.03
N GLU A 220 0.07 -7.64 0.86
CA GLU A 220 0.29 -9.08 1.07
C GLU A 220 0.00 -9.91 -0.18
N HIS A 221 -1.04 -9.57 -0.95
CA HIS A 221 -1.34 -10.20 -2.24
C HIS A 221 -0.25 -9.88 -3.31
N CYS A 222 0.34 -8.68 -3.29
CA CYS A 222 1.45 -8.31 -4.18
C CYS A 222 2.68 -9.19 -4.00
N ALA A 223 2.98 -9.54 -2.75
CA ALA A 223 4.08 -10.43 -2.38
C ALA A 223 3.88 -11.87 -2.87
N GLN A 224 2.62 -12.29 -3.04
CA GLN A 224 2.28 -13.61 -3.58
C GLN A 224 2.33 -13.63 -5.12
N HIS A 225 2.05 -12.50 -5.79
CA HIS A 225 2.17 -12.38 -7.25
C HIS A 225 3.62 -12.37 -7.76
N SER A 226 4.53 -11.74 -7.01
CA SER A 226 5.98 -11.79 -7.29
C SER A 226 6.55 -13.23 -7.26
N ARG A 227 5.84 -14.19 -6.65
CA ARG A 227 6.15 -15.63 -6.67
C ARG A 227 5.91 -16.31 -8.03
N GLN A 228 5.03 -15.76 -8.87
CA GLN A 228 4.63 -16.37 -10.15
C GLN A 228 5.42 -15.83 -11.36
N GLN A 229 6.22 -14.76 -11.19
CA GLN A 229 7.02 -14.15 -12.26
C GLN A 229 8.41 -13.70 -11.77
N PRO A 230 9.35 -14.62 -11.57
CA PRO A 230 10.71 -14.31 -11.09
C PRO A 230 11.55 -13.47 -12.08
N HIS A 231 11.06 -13.23 -13.30
CA HIS A 231 11.76 -12.50 -14.36
C HIS A 231 11.20 -11.10 -14.66
N HIS A 232 10.08 -10.72 -14.05
CA HIS A 232 9.52 -9.38 -14.21
C HIS A 232 9.86 -8.53 -12.99
N ALA A 233 10.88 -7.69 -13.16
CA ALA A 233 11.10 -6.52 -12.33
C ALA A 233 9.81 -5.68 -12.26
N MET A 234 9.49 -5.15 -11.09
CA MET A 234 8.57 -4.00 -10.98
C MET A 234 9.25 -2.80 -11.64
N ASP A 235 9.06 -2.61 -12.95
CA ASP A 235 9.75 -1.56 -13.73
C ASP A 235 9.20 -0.18 -13.35
N CYS A 236 9.82 0.44 -12.33
CA CYS A 236 9.57 1.82 -11.91
C CYS A 236 10.22 2.84 -12.86
N ARG A 237 10.01 2.71 -14.17
CA ARG A 237 10.51 3.70 -15.15
C ARG A 237 9.37 4.41 -15.87
N TYR A 238 8.75 5.35 -15.17
CA TYR A 238 8.13 6.52 -15.80
C TYR A 238 8.32 7.78 -14.94
N TYR A 239 9.56 8.26 -14.89
CA TYR A 239 9.79 9.70 -14.73
C TYR A 239 10.83 10.11 -15.77
N GLY A 240 10.30 10.55 -16.92
CA GLY A 240 11.08 11.27 -17.90
C GLY A 240 11.68 12.51 -17.25
N THR A 241 12.98 12.66 -17.41
CA THR A 241 13.66 13.95 -17.32
C THR A 241 12.95 14.94 -18.26
N SER A 242 12.19 15.88 -17.71
CA SER A 242 11.86 17.11 -18.44
C SER A 242 12.80 18.19 -17.91
N PRO A 243 13.72 18.71 -18.74
CA PRO A 243 14.44 19.92 -18.40
C PRO A 243 13.44 21.08 -18.55
N TYR A 244 13.39 21.97 -17.57
CA TYR A 244 13.14 23.42 -17.62
C TYR A 244 12.75 23.88 -16.20
#